data_AF-A0A950BZT8-F1
#
_entry.id   AF-A0A950BZT8-F1
#
_cell.length_a   1.000
_cell.length_b   1.000
_cell.length_c   1.000
_cell.angle_alpha   90.00
_cell.angle_beta   90.00
_cell.angle_gamma   90.00
#
_symmetry.space_group_name_H-M   'P 1'
#
loop_
_entity.id
_entity.type
_entity.pdbx_description
1 polymer ?
#
loop_
_entity_poly.entity_id
_entity_poly.type
_entity_poly.pdbx_seq_one_letter_code
_entity_poly.pdbx_strand_id
1 'polypeptide(L)'
;MLPFRRVPLAWANLVHNKVKLAASLAGITFAVALMYMEMGFYNALLDGMVGLLCKFDADLILTSRARYTIGFKQTFSRRHLNEALQFEDVLAANPVYIETRIARWRALDSRLQVPVRVVAFRLEDNVFTDREIKARSAALQGPNTALFDRSGKASLYGRPRTGDVTELSNRRLHVIG
;
A
#
# COMPACT_ATOMS: atom_id res chain seq x y z
N MET A 1 -14.62 -50.57 -43.35
CA MET A 1 -14.13 -50.37 -41.95
C MET A 1 -15.03 -49.34 -41.30
N LEU A 2 -15.92 -49.75 -40.39
CA LEU A 2 -16.84 -48.85 -39.70
C LEU A 2 -16.09 -48.12 -38.58
N PRO A 3 -16.22 -46.78 -38.43
CA PRO A 3 -15.50 -46.03 -37.42
C PRO A 3 -16.02 -46.45 -36.04
N PHE A 4 -15.12 -46.81 -35.13
CA PHE A 4 -15.47 -47.05 -33.73
C PHE A 4 -16.13 -45.79 -33.16
N ARG A 5 -17.46 -45.80 -33.06
CA ARG A 5 -18.21 -44.80 -32.32
C ARG A 5 -17.84 -44.99 -30.85
N ARG A 6 -16.88 -44.19 -30.36
CA ARG A 6 -16.43 -44.21 -28.96
C ARG A 6 -17.64 -43.92 -28.08
N VAL A 7 -18.26 -44.96 -27.53
CA VAL A 7 -19.23 -44.81 -26.44
C VAL A 7 -18.46 -44.15 -25.31
N PRO A 8 -18.84 -42.96 -24.83
CA PRO A 8 -18.09 -42.24 -23.81
C PRO A 8 -18.36 -42.87 -22.44
N LEU A 9 -17.86 -44.10 -22.24
CA LEU A 9 -18.02 -44.91 -21.04
C LEU A 9 -17.55 -44.17 -19.78
N ALA A 10 -16.46 -43.41 -19.88
CA ALA A 10 -15.96 -42.59 -18.78
C ALA A 10 -16.98 -41.51 -18.35
N TRP A 11 -17.61 -40.83 -19.31
CA TRP A 11 -18.63 -39.82 -19.02
C TRP A 11 -19.92 -40.45 -18.46
N ALA A 12 -20.36 -41.57 -19.06
CA ALA A 12 -21.52 -42.32 -18.59
C ALA A 12 -21.32 -42.80 -17.14
N ASN A 13 -20.14 -43.30 -16.79
CA ASN A 13 -19.79 -43.70 -15.43
C ASN A 13 -19.71 -42.52 -14.45
N LEU A 14 -19.15 -41.39 -14.89
CA LEU A 14 -19.03 -40.19 -14.05
C LEU A 14 -20.40 -39.61 -13.67
N VAL A 15 -21.33 -39.54 -14.63
CA VAL A 15 -22.67 -38.94 -14.45
C VAL A 15 -23.71 -39.95 -13.93
N HIS A 16 -23.38 -41.24 -13.85
CA HIS A 16 -24.29 -42.29 -13.40
C HIS A 16 -24.90 -42.00 -12.02
N ASN A 17 -24.06 -41.57 -11.07
CA ASN A 17 -24.52 -41.16 -9.73
C ASN A 17 -24.38 -39.64 -9.57
N LYS A 18 -25.43 -38.92 -9.98
CA LYS A 18 -25.47 -37.45 -9.96
C LYS A 18 -25.27 -36.86 -8.56
N VAL A 19 -25.76 -37.52 -7.51
CA VAL A 19 -25.62 -37.05 -6.12
C VAL A 19 -24.17 -37.16 -5.66
N LYS A 20 -23.53 -38.31 -5.89
CA LYS A 20 -22.11 -38.51 -5.57
C LYS A 20 -21.22 -37.56 -6.37
N LEU A 21 -21.50 -37.40 -7.67
CA LEU A 21 -20.79 -36.45 -8.53
C LEU A 21 -20.91 -35.02 -8.01
N ALA A 22 -22.12 -34.57 -7.67
CA ALA A 22 -22.37 -33.23 -7.15
C ALA A 22 -21.65 -33.00 -5.80
N ALA A 23 -21.70 -33.97 -4.89
CA ALA A 23 -21.00 -33.89 -3.61
C ALA A 23 -19.47 -33.81 -3.78
N SER A 24 -18.89 -34.66 -4.64
CA SER A 24 -17.45 -34.63 -4.94
C SER A 24 -17.04 -33.31 -5.63
N LEU A 25 -17.82 -32.83 -6.58
CA LEU A 25 -17.55 -31.56 -7.25
C LEU A 25 -17.64 -30.37 -6.29
N ALA A 26 -18.65 -30.35 -5.42
CA ALA A 26 -18.79 -29.33 -4.39
C ALA A 26 -17.59 -29.30 -3.46
N GLY A 27 -17.11 -30.47 -3.01
CA GLY A 27 -15.92 -30.57 -2.15
C GLY A 27 -14.65 -30.04 -2.82
N ILE A 28 -14.38 -30.45 -4.07
CA ILE A 28 -13.21 -29.97 -4.82
C ILE A 28 -13.31 -28.48 -5.12
N THR A 29 -14.49 -28.01 -5.55
CA THR A 29 -14.72 -26.58 -5.85
C THR A 29 -14.54 -25.73 -4.60
N PHE A 30 -15.03 -26.20 -3.45
CA PHE A 30 -14.86 -25.51 -2.18
C PHE A 30 -13.38 -25.44 -1.79
N ALA A 31 -12.63 -26.54 -1.89
CA ALA A 31 -11.20 -26.54 -1.60
C ALA A 31 -10.41 -25.58 -2.52
N VAL A 32 -10.72 -25.57 -3.81
CA VAL A 32 -10.11 -24.64 -4.79
C VAL A 32 -10.46 -23.19 -4.47
N ALA A 33 -11.72 -22.91 -4.11
CA ALA A 33 -12.14 -21.57 -3.70
C ALA A 33 -11.40 -21.09 -2.43
N LEU A 34 -11.20 -21.97 -1.45
CA LEU A 34 -10.40 -21.67 -0.26
C LEU A 34 -8.95 -21.36 -0.61
N MET A 35 -8.31 -22.18 -1.47
CA MET A 35 -6.94 -21.92 -1.93
C MET A 35 -6.81 -20.56 -2.62
N TYR A 36 -7.78 -20.19 -3.47
CA TYR A 36 -7.78 -18.86 -4.10
C TYR A 36 -8.00 -17.73 -3.10
N MET A 37 -8.88 -17.90 -2.11
CA MET A 37 -9.12 -16.92 -1.05
C MET A 37 -7.86 -16.69 -0.22
N GLU A 38 -7.17 -17.75 0.18
CA GLU A 38 -5.90 -17.70 0.91
C GLU A 38 -4.82 -16.96 0.11
N MET A 39 -4.67 -17.30 -1.18
CA MET A 39 -3.71 -16.63 -2.06
C MET A 39 -4.07 -15.15 -2.29
N GLY A 40 -5.35 -14.84 -2.42
CA GLY A 40 -5.86 -13.47 -2.54
C GLY A 40 -5.53 -12.64 -1.31
N PHE A 41 -5.73 -13.19 -0.11
CA PHE A 41 -5.36 -12.51 1.14
C PHE A 41 -3.86 -12.33 1.28
N TYR A 42 -3.07 -13.33 0.92
CA TYR A 42 -1.61 -13.22 0.92
C TYR A 42 -1.12 -12.08 0.04
N ASN A 43 -1.60 -12.00 -1.20
CA ASN A 43 -1.24 -10.93 -2.14
C ASN A 43 -1.69 -9.57 -1.63
N ALA A 44 -2.94 -9.45 -1.15
CA ALA A 44 -3.45 -8.18 -0.61
C ALA A 44 -2.64 -7.69 0.61
N LEU A 45 -2.17 -8.60 1.47
CA LEU A 45 -1.30 -8.27 2.59
C LEU A 45 0.07 -7.79 2.12
N LEU A 46 0.68 -8.47 1.14
CA LEU A 46 1.97 -8.07 0.57
C LEU A 46 1.89 -6.69 -0.09
N ASP A 47 0.91 -6.48 -0.96
CA ASP A 47 0.70 -5.20 -1.66
C ASP A 47 0.51 -4.05 -0.68
N GLY A 48 -0.23 -4.29 0.41
CA GLY A 48 -0.42 -3.32 1.49
C GLY A 48 0.87 -2.97 2.23
N MET A 49 1.80 -3.92 2.37
CA MET A 49 3.10 -3.70 3.02
C MET A 49 4.10 -2.97 2.13
N VAL A 50 4.16 -3.29 0.85
CA VAL A 50 5.17 -2.73 -0.08
C VAL A 50 4.68 -1.52 -0.86
N GLY A 51 3.38 -1.23 -0.89
CA GLY A 51 2.81 -0.20 -1.74
C GLY A 51 3.38 1.22 -1.55
N LEU A 52 3.86 1.57 -0.35
CA LEU A 52 4.58 2.85 -0.15
C LEU A 52 6.00 2.79 -0.72
N LEU A 53 6.71 1.67 -0.54
CA LEU A 53 8.09 1.51 -1.03
C LEU A 53 8.13 1.56 -2.55
N CYS A 54 7.17 0.95 -3.23
CA CYS A 54 7.06 0.97 -4.68
C CYS A 54 6.78 2.38 -5.26
N LYS A 55 6.39 3.35 -4.43
CA LYS A 55 6.21 4.75 -4.85
C LYS A 55 7.48 5.59 -4.69
N PHE A 56 8.53 5.07 -4.06
CA PHE A 56 9.79 5.80 -3.92
C PHE A 56 10.62 5.71 -5.20
N ASP A 57 11.26 6.83 -5.54
CA ASP A 57 12.20 6.99 -6.64
C ASP A 57 13.61 6.63 -6.12
N ALA A 58 13.85 5.33 -5.88
CA ALA A 58 15.08 4.85 -5.24
C ALA A 58 15.45 3.43 -5.67
N ASP A 59 16.74 3.22 -5.96
CA ASP A 59 17.29 1.89 -6.26
C ASP A 59 17.63 1.10 -4.98
N LEU A 60 17.97 1.81 -3.90
CA LEU A 60 18.36 1.22 -2.62
C LEU A 60 17.64 1.93 -1.46
N ILE A 61 17.15 1.15 -0.50
CA ILE A 61 16.51 1.65 0.72
C ILE A 61 17.35 1.28 1.92
N LEU A 62 17.88 2.30 2.61
CA LEU A 62 18.59 2.13 3.87
C LEU A 62 17.59 2.15 5.04
N THR A 63 17.63 1.12 5.88
CA THR A 63 16.82 1.01 7.10
C THR A 63 17.66 0.62 8.31
N SER A 64 17.21 1.00 9.50
CA SER A 64 17.83 0.55 10.76
C SER A 64 17.70 -0.96 10.91
N ARG A 65 18.77 -1.64 11.32
CA ARG A 65 18.75 -3.09 11.64
C ARG A 65 17.73 -3.44 12.74
N ALA A 66 17.45 -2.50 13.64
CA ALA A 66 16.45 -2.66 14.69
C ALA A 66 15.01 -2.53 14.18
N ARG A 67 14.80 -2.12 12.91
CA ARG A 67 13.47 -1.97 12.32
C ARG A 67 13.00 -3.32 11.77
N TYR A 68 12.07 -3.95 12.49
CA TYR A 68 11.47 -5.23 12.09
C TYR A 68 10.39 -5.10 11.00
N THR A 69 9.60 -4.02 11.01
CA THR A 69 8.63 -3.71 9.94
C THR A 69 8.60 -2.22 9.63
N ILE A 70 8.08 -1.84 8.46
CA ILE A 70 7.95 -0.43 8.02
C ILE A 70 7.13 0.41 9.01
N GLY A 71 6.16 -0.20 9.70
CA GLY A 71 5.31 0.49 10.69
C GLY A 71 5.99 0.74 12.05
N PHE A 72 7.13 0.10 12.34
CA PHE A 72 7.88 0.35 13.55
C PHE A 72 8.84 1.52 13.38
N LYS A 73 8.67 2.54 14.23
CA LYS A 73 9.53 3.72 14.26
C LYS A 73 10.86 3.41 14.93
N GLN A 74 11.75 2.77 14.19
CA GLN A 74 13.18 2.74 14.50
C GLN A 74 13.91 3.64 13.50
N THR A 75 14.54 4.69 14.02
CA THR A 75 15.30 5.66 13.24
C THR A 75 16.78 5.29 13.24
N PHE A 76 17.54 5.93 12.36
CA PHE A 76 19.00 5.83 12.34
C PHE A 76 19.60 7.22 12.12
N SER A 77 20.89 7.37 12.39
CA SER A 77 21.57 8.65 12.21
C SER A 77 21.65 9.02 10.73
N ARG A 78 21.33 10.29 10.40
CA ARG A 78 21.49 10.85 9.04
C ARG A 78 22.92 10.74 8.51
N ARG A 79 23.90 10.59 9.41
CA ARG A 79 25.31 10.35 9.06
C ARG A 79 25.48 9.18 8.09
N HIS A 80 24.68 8.12 8.21
CA HIS A 80 24.78 6.98 7.30
C HIS A 80 24.38 7.29 5.86
N LEU A 81 23.51 8.29 5.64
CA LEU A 81 23.24 8.78 4.27
C LEU A 81 24.43 9.55 3.72
N ASN A 82 25.10 10.33 4.56
CA ASN A 82 26.32 11.05 4.16
C ASN A 82 27.48 10.09 3.87
N GLU A 83 27.59 8.99 4.61
CA GLU A 83 28.55 7.91 4.31
C GLU A 83 28.23 7.24 2.97
N ALA A 84 26.95 6.97 2.67
CA ALA A 84 26.55 6.42 1.38
C ALA A 84 26.91 7.36 0.22
N LEU A 85 26.80 8.67 0.40
CA LEU A 85 27.21 9.68 -0.59
C LEU A 85 28.74 9.74 -0.83
N GLN A 86 29.56 9.05 -0.04
CA GLN A 86 31.01 8.99 -0.26
C GLN A 86 31.41 8.01 -1.37
N PHE A 87 30.49 7.12 -1.78
CA PHE A 87 30.72 6.22 -2.90
C PHE A 87 30.44 6.93 -4.22
N GLU A 88 31.36 6.87 -5.17
CA GLU A 88 31.26 7.57 -6.46
C GLU A 88 30.01 7.18 -7.27
N ASP A 89 29.56 5.92 -7.13
CA ASP A 89 28.37 5.40 -7.82
C ASP A 89 27.04 5.90 -7.22
N VAL A 90 27.05 6.58 -6.07
CA VAL A 90 25.84 7.03 -5.38
C VAL A 90 25.48 8.45 -5.79
N LEU A 91 24.47 8.58 -6.66
CA LEU A 91 24.01 9.87 -7.19
C LEU A 91 23.31 10.76 -6.15
N ALA A 92 22.53 10.16 -5.24
CA ALA A 92 21.78 10.89 -4.21
C ALA A 92 21.42 9.99 -3.02
N ALA A 93 21.29 10.59 -1.83
CA ALA A 93 20.84 9.91 -0.61
C ALA A 93 19.86 10.81 0.15
N ASN A 94 18.57 10.54 0.00
CA ASN A 94 17.50 11.42 0.47
C ASN A 94 16.82 10.85 1.74
N PRO A 95 16.75 11.61 2.85
CA PRO A 95 16.06 11.14 4.04
C PRO A 95 14.54 11.20 3.86
N VAL A 96 13.86 10.12 4.25
CA VAL A 96 12.39 10.05 4.33
C VAL A 96 11.96 9.81 5.77
N TYR A 97 10.99 10.59 6.22
CA TYR A 97 10.43 10.52 7.56
C TYR A 97 9.04 9.92 7.49
N ILE A 98 8.80 8.86 8.27
CA ILE A 98 7.52 8.15 8.29
C ILE A 98 7.03 8.08 9.74
N GLU A 99 5.82 8.57 9.97
CA GLU A 99 5.10 8.45 11.24
C GLU A 99 3.78 7.71 10.98
N THR A 100 3.53 6.62 11.73
CA THR A 100 2.33 5.78 11.55
C THR A 100 1.61 5.51 12.88
N ARG A 101 2.24 5.83 14.02
CA ARG A 101 1.74 5.43 15.34
C ARG A 101 0.99 6.56 16.04
N ILE A 102 1.53 7.77 15.98
CA ILE A 102 1.05 8.90 16.81
C ILE A 102 0.18 9.87 16.00
N ALA A 103 0.36 9.92 14.68
CA ALA A 103 -0.36 10.84 13.82
C ALA A 103 -1.86 10.53 13.80
N ARG A 104 -2.68 11.53 14.16
CA ARG A 104 -4.15 11.44 14.19
C ARG A 104 -4.75 12.49 13.27
N TRP A 105 -5.40 12.05 12.20
CA TRP A 105 -6.15 12.91 11.28
C TRP A 105 -7.55 13.18 11.83
N ARG A 106 -7.99 14.44 11.86
CA ARG A 106 -9.38 14.78 12.12
C ARG A 106 -10.16 14.83 10.81
N ALA A 107 -11.09 13.91 10.61
CA ALA A 107 -11.97 13.95 9.45
C ALA A 107 -12.94 15.15 9.55
N LEU A 108 -13.11 15.90 8.46
CA LEU A 108 -13.99 17.08 8.43
C LEU A 108 -15.46 16.70 8.60
N ASP A 109 -15.87 15.61 7.95
CA ASP A 109 -17.27 15.19 7.85
C ASP A 109 -17.79 14.62 9.19
N SER A 110 -16.97 13.79 9.85
CA SER A 110 -17.38 13.04 11.06
C SER A 110 -16.74 13.55 12.35
N ARG A 111 -15.75 14.46 12.26
CA ARG A 111 -14.91 14.94 13.37
C ARG A 111 -14.16 13.85 14.16
N LEU A 112 -14.17 12.61 13.67
CA LEU A 112 -13.41 11.51 14.26
C LEU A 112 -11.91 11.73 14.08
N GLN A 113 -11.14 11.41 15.11
CA GLN A 113 -9.70 11.35 15.04
C GLN A 113 -9.24 9.93 14.69
N VAL A 114 -8.78 9.75 13.46
CA VAL A 114 -8.37 8.45 12.93
C VAL A 114 -6.84 8.38 12.79
N PRO A 115 -6.20 7.23 13.08
CA PRO A 115 -4.79 7.04 12.75
C PRO A 115 -4.54 7.27 11.27
N VAL A 116 -3.47 7.99 10.96
CA VAL A 116 -3.03 8.24 9.59
C VAL A 116 -1.53 8.05 9.49
N ARG A 117 -1.06 7.55 8.35
CA ARG A 117 0.37 7.51 8.04
C ARG A 117 0.77 8.84 7.42
N VAL A 118 1.77 9.49 8.02
CA VAL A 118 2.35 10.74 7.54
C VAL A 118 3.73 10.42 6.97
N VAL A 119 3.99 10.92 5.77
CA VAL A 119 5.29 10.84 5.12
C VAL A 119 5.79 12.25 4.87
N ALA A 120 7.01 12.54 5.32
CA ALA A 120 7.65 13.83 5.15
C ALA A 120 9.03 13.63 4.51
N PHE A 121 9.43 14.59 3.69
CA PHE A 121 10.65 14.59 2.90
C PHE A 121 11.05 16.04 2.62
N ARG A 122 12.27 16.27 2.13
CA ARG A 122 12.68 17.60 1.67
C ARG A 122 12.15 17.83 0.27
N LEU A 123 11.64 19.02 0.00
CA LEU A 123 10.94 19.33 -1.26
C LEU A 123 11.90 19.44 -2.45
N GLU A 124 13.18 19.65 -2.18
CA GLU A 124 14.27 19.69 -3.15
C GLU A 124 14.71 18.28 -3.59
N ASP A 125 14.38 17.26 -2.79
CA ASP A 125 14.78 15.87 -3.05
C ASP A 125 13.77 15.17 -3.97
N ASN A 126 14.26 14.45 -4.97
CA ASN A 126 13.44 13.50 -5.74
C ASN A 126 13.24 12.23 -4.91
N VAL A 127 12.13 12.15 -4.18
CA VAL A 127 11.82 11.01 -3.30
C VAL A 127 10.75 10.08 -3.87
N PHE A 128 9.77 10.61 -4.59
CA PHE A 128 8.64 9.85 -5.11
C PHE A 128 8.68 9.77 -6.63
N THR A 129 8.25 8.64 -7.20
CA THR A 129 8.05 8.50 -8.66
C THR A 129 6.80 9.23 -9.15
N ASP A 130 5.90 9.58 -8.24
CA ASP A 130 4.63 10.25 -8.53
C ASP A 130 4.84 11.70 -8.99
N ARG A 131 4.45 11.98 -10.24
CA ARG A 131 4.55 13.30 -10.85
C ARG A 131 3.63 14.33 -10.21
N GLU A 132 2.49 13.92 -9.64
CA GLU A 132 1.55 14.82 -8.99
C GLU A 132 2.14 15.39 -7.69
N ILE A 133 2.85 14.55 -6.93
CA ILE A 133 3.57 15.00 -5.72
C ILE A 133 4.64 16.02 -6.10
N LYS A 134 5.46 15.72 -7.12
CA LYS A 134 6.50 16.66 -7.60
C LYS A 134 5.91 17.98 -8.10
N ALA A 135 4.79 17.94 -8.83
CA ALA A 135 4.11 19.14 -9.33
C ALA A 135 3.55 20.03 -8.20
N ARG A 136 3.27 19.45 -7.03
CA ARG A 136 2.73 20.16 -5.86
C ARG A 136 3.80 20.56 -4.84
N SER A 137 5.07 20.25 -5.06
CA SER A 137 6.17 20.58 -4.14
C SER A 137 6.24 22.08 -3.80
N ALA A 138 5.99 22.97 -4.76
CA ALA A 138 5.98 24.41 -4.50
C ALA A 138 4.87 24.82 -3.51
N ALA A 139 3.69 24.21 -3.60
CA ALA A 139 2.60 24.48 -2.67
C ALA A 139 2.89 23.92 -1.25
N LEU A 140 3.68 22.85 -1.14
CA LEU A 140 4.09 22.26 0.14
C LEU A 140 5.11 23.12 0.92
N GLN A 141 5.69 24.15 0.31
CA GLN A 141 6.62 25.05 1.00
C GLN A 141 5.92 25.86 2.11
N GLY A 142 4.61 26.07 1.98
CA GLY A 142 3.83 26.78 2.98
C GLY A 142 3.81 26.05 4.34
N PRO A 143 3.84 26.77 5.47
CA PRO A 143 3.81 26.14 6.79
C PRO A 143 2.52 25.37 7.00
N ASN A 144 2.61 24.20 7.64
CA ASN A 144 1.48 23.31 7.95
C ASN A 144 0.62 22.97 6.72
N THR A 145 1.24 22.76 5.56
CA THR A 145 0.56 22.25 4.37
C THR A 145 0.75 20.74 4.25
N ALA A 146 -0.20 20.04 3.64
CA ALA A 146 -0.07 18.63 3.32
C ALA A 146 -0.84 18.27 2.05
N LEU A 147 -0.36 17.22 1.37
CA LEU A 147 -1.10 16.49 0.37
C LEU A 147 -1.83 15.32 1.04
N PHE A 148 -3.01 14.99 0.53
CA PHE A 148 -3.82 13.88 1.03
C PHE A 148 -4.00 12.81 -0.06
N ASP A 149 -3.78 11.54 0.29
CA ASP A 149 -3.96 10.44 -0.66
C ASP A 149 -5.45 10.21 -0.96
N ARG A 150 -5.85 10.45 -2.20
CA ARG A 150 -7.23 10.25 -2.69
C ARG A 150 -7.74 8.81 -2.57
N SER A 151 -6.85 7.82 -2.49
CA SER A 151 -7.20 6.40 -2.31
C SER A 151 -7.60 6.06 -0.88
N GLY A 152 -7.45 7.02 0.05
CA GLY A 152 -7.92 6.88 1.42
C GLY A 152 -9.42 6.58 1.50
N LYS A 153 -9.80 5.67 2.42
CA LYS A 153 -11.21 5.28 2.61
C LYS A 153 -12.02 6.49 3.08
N ALA A 154 -12.88 7.01 2.19
CA ALA A 154 -13.69 8.20 2.44
C ALA A 154 -14.54 8.11 3.73
N SER A 155 -15.04 6.91 4.08
CA SER A 155 -15.83 6.71 5.30
C SER A 155 -15.03 6.89 6.60
N LEU A 156 -13.70 6.80 6.55
CA LEU A 156 -12.81 6.98 7.71
C LEU A 156 -12.16 8.36 7.73
N TYR A 157 -11.64 8.80 6.59
CA TYR A 157 -10.83 10.01 6.49
C TYR A 157 -11.61 11.24 6.03
N GLY A 158 -12.85 11.05 5.57
CA GLY A 158 -13.61 12.05 4.82
C GLY A 158 -13.12 12.15 3.37
N ARG A 159 -13.52 13.22 2.67
CA ARG A 159 -13.00 13.57 1.34
C ARG A 159 -12.33 14.95 1.36
N PRO A 160 -11.11 15.07 1.89
CA PRO A 160 -10.41 16.34 1.95
C PRO A 160 -10.20 16.90 0.54
N ARG A 161 -10.42 18.20 0.39
CA ARG A 161 -10.26 18.93 -0.87
C ARG A 161 -9.19 20.00 -0.71
N THR A 162 -8.59 20.41 -1.83
CA THR A 162 -7.70 21.57 -1.86
C THR A 162 -8.39 22.79 -1.26
N GLY A 163 -7.73 23.44 -0.30
CA GLY A 163 -8.24 24.60 0.44
C GLY A 163 -8.86 24.24 1.79
N ASP A 164 -9.14 22.97 2.06
CA ASP A 164 -9.68 22.55 3.35
C ASP A 164 -8.66 22.77 4.48
N VAL A 165 -9.18 23.14 5.65
CA VAL A 165 -8.40 23.29 6.88
C VAL A 165 -8.83 22.24 7.88
N THR A 166 -7.93 21.36 8.28
CA THR A 166 -8.20 20.35 9.31
C THR A 166 -7.11 20.29 10.36
N GLU A 167 -7.10 19.24 11.19
CA GLU A 167 -6.09 18.99 12.21
C GLU A 167 -5.41 17.63 12.05
N LEU A 168 -4.11 17.62 12.31
CA LEU A 168 -3.27 16.46 12.46
C LEU A 168 -2.62 16.52 13.84
N SER A 169 -3.01 15.61 14.74
CA SER A 169 -2.50 15.56 16.12
C SER A 169 -2.53 16.92 16.82
N ASN A 170 -3.71 17.58 16.78
CA ASN A 170 -3.99 18.91 17.34
C ASN A 170 -3.19 20.06 16.71
N ARG A 171 -2.57 19.85 15.54
CA ARG A 171 -1.96 20.93 14.73
C ARG A 171 -2.84 21.20 13.52
N ARG A 172 -3.25 22.45 13.33
CA ARG A 172 -4.02 22.86 12.15
C ARG A 172 -3.15 22.74 10.91
N LEU A 173 -3.71 22.22 9.83
CA LEU A 173 -3.05 22.07 8.54
C LEU A 173 -3.98 22.42 7.37
N HIS A 174 -3.38 22.81 6.26
CA HIS A 174 -4.05 23.12 5.00
C HIS A 174 -3.83 21.98 4.00
N VAL A 175 -4.93 21.45 3.45
CA VAL A 175 -4.87 20.46 2.38
C VAL A 175 -4.69 21.20 1.07
N ILE A 176 -3.62 20.88 0.34
CA ILE A 176 -3.25 21.59 -0.90
C ILE A 176 -3.36 20.72 -2.16
N GLY A 177 -3.79 19.47 -2.00
CA GLY A 177 -3.94 18.49 -3.07
C GLY A 177 -4.19 17.10 -2.52
#